data_AF-A0A9D2WQT3-F1
#
_entry.id   AF-A0A9D2WQT3-F1
#
_cell.length_a   1.000
_cell.length_b   1.000
_cell.length_c   1.000
_cell.angle_alpha   90.00
_cell.angle_beta   90.00
_cell.angle_gamma   90.00
#
_symmetry.space_group_name_H-M   'P 1'
#
loop_
_entity.id
_entity.type
_entity.pdbx_description
1 polymer ?
#
loop_
_entity_poly.entity_id
_entity_poly.type
_entity_poly.pdbx_seq_one_letter_code
_entity_poly.pdbx_strand_id
1 'polypeptide(L)'
;MIYWGSDKNGCNKFRCPHVLGKVNCPHGLAWCSSSNYGLVVKTRVKDDPRRFNTPHRGSKNWTKIYNKRTSVERCFGRLKEYLSLKNLNVRGFKKVK
;
A
#
# COMPACT_ATOMS: atom_id res chain seq x y z
N MET A 1 12.13 -4.07 10.29
CA MET A 1 11.93 -5.32 9.51
C MET A 1 11.80 -5.00 8.04
N ILE A 2 11.99 -5.98 7.15
CA ILE A 2 11.97 -5.77 5.68
C ILE A 2 10.84 -6.59 5.06
N TYR A 3 10.06 -5.95 4.19
CA TYR A 3 9.03 -6.63 3.42
C TYR A 3 9.64 -7.65 2.45
N TRP A 4 9.15 -8.89 2.49
CA TRP A 4 9.66 -10.00 1.68
C TRP A 4 8.65 -10.56 0.68
N GLY A 5 7.42 -10.04 0.68
CA GLY A 5 6.36 -10.47 -0.23
C GLY A 5 5.03 -10.67 0.49
N SER A 6 3.99 -10.94 -0.29
CA SER A 6 2.65 -11.23 0.18
C SER A 6 2.26 -12.65 -0.21
N ASP A 7 1.66 -13.38 0.71
CA ASP A 7 1.07 -14.69 0.45
C ASP A 7 -0.27 -14.54 -0.30
N LYS A 8 -0.73 -15.60 -0.99
CA LYS A 8 -2.03 -15.62 -1.70
C LYS A 8 -3.21 -15.30 -0.78
N ASN A 9 -3.06 -15.61 0.51
CA ASN A 9 -4.07 -15.36 1.55
C ASN A 9 -4.07 -13.91 2.08
N GLY A 10 -3.42 -12.96 1.40
CA GLY A 10 -3.41 -11.54 1.78
C GLY A 10 -2.56 -11.23 3.01
N CYS A 11 -1.61 -12.11 3.36
CA CYS A 11 -0.69 -11.93 4.48
C CYS A 11 0.63 -11.32 3.98
N ASN A 12 1.05 -10.19 4.54
CA ASN A 12 2.35 -9.59 4.26
C ASN A 12 3.42 -10.28 5.12
N LYS A 13 4.51 -10.71 4.49
CA LYS A 13 5.65 -11.35 5.16
C LYS A 13 6.78 -10.35 5.35
N PHE A 14 7.24 -10.21 6.59
CA PHE A 14 8.37 -9.37 6.96
C PHE A 14 9.50 -10.24 7.52
N ARG A 15 10.74 -9.88 7.17
CA ARG A 15 11.96 -10.59 7.59
C ARG A 15 12.91 -9.69 8.35
N CYS A 16 13.75 -10.31 9.18
CA CYS A 16 14.79 -9.63 9.92
C CYS A 16 15.74 -8.89 8.96
N PRO A 17 16.04 -7.59 9.17
CA PRO A 17 16.98 -6.85 8.33
C PRO A 17 18.41 -7.39 8.38
N HIS A 18 18.78 -8.03 9.49
CA HIS A 18 20.11 -8.56 9.72
C HIS A 18 20.44 -9.75 8.82
N VAL A 19 19.54 -10.72 8.72
CA VAL A 19 19.66 -11.86 7.78
C VAL A 19 19.74 -11.41 6.33
N LEU A 20 19.08 -10.29 6.02
CA LEU A 20 19.06 -9.70 4.68
C LEU A 20 20.26 -8.78 4.40
N GLY A 21 21.21 -8.66 5.33
CA GLY A 21 22.43 -7.86 5.17
C GLY A 21 22.17 -6.36 5.05
N LYS A 22 21.02 -5.85 5.49
CA LYS A 22 20.70 -4.40 5.44
C LYS A 22 21.13 -3.66 6.70
N VAL A 23 21.23 -4.36 7.82
CA VAL A 23 21.59 -3.79 9.12
C VAL A 23 22.43 -4.82 9.88
N ASN A 24 23.49 -4.38 10.55
CA ASN A 24 24.25 -5.24 11.47
C ASN A 24 23.66 -5.11 12.87
N CYS A 25 23.01 -6.17 13.34
CA CYS A 25 22.42 -6.21 14.68
C CYS A 25 23.52 -6.49 15.72
N PRO A 26 23.66 -5.69 16.78
CA PRO A 26 24.68 -5.93 17.81
C PRO A 26 24.47 -7.24 18.57
N HIS A 27 23.22 -7.70 18.69
CA HIS A 27 22.86 -8.97 19.34
C HIS A 27 22.80 -10.16 18.36
N GLY A 28 23.18 -9.95 17.10
CA GLY A 28 23.18 -10.98 16.07
C GLY A 28 21.80 -11.55 15.75
N LEU A 29 21.79 -12.76 15.19
CA LEU A 29 20.57 -13.47 14.79
C LEU A 29 19.92 -14.27 15.93
N ALA A 30 20.76 -14.88 16.78
CA ALA A 30 20.35 -15.81 17.83
C ALA A 30 19.38 -15.20 18.84
N TRP A 31 19.46 -13.87 19.04
CA TRP A 31 18.54 -13.15 19.92
C TRP A 31 17.09 -13.16 19.43
N CYS A 32 16.86 -13.02 18.12
CA CYS A 32 15.53 -12.82 17.55
C CYS A 32 14.87 -14.12 17.07
N SER A 33 15.65 -15.15 16.75
CA SER A 33 15.14 -16.45 16.32
C SER A 33 16.24 -17.50 16.44
N SER A 34 15.86 -18.73 16.78
CA SER A 34 16.75 -19.90 16.78
C SER A 34 17.08 -20.41 15.35
N SER A 35 16.34 -19.97 14.33
CA SER A 35 16.56 -20.41 12.95
C SER A 35 17.51 -19.50 12.18
N ASN A 36 18.33 -20.06 11.29
CA ASN A 36 19.19 -19.30 10.36
C ASN A 36 18.38 -18.39 9.41
N TYR A 37 17.10 -18.68 9.21
CA TYR A 37 16.21 -17.84 8.41
C TYR A 37 15.83 -16.52 9.10
N GLY A 38 16.03 -16.46 10.41
CA GLY A 38 15.71 -15.33 11.27
C GLY A 38 14.24 -15.13 11.57
N LEU A 39 13.95 -14.07 12.33
CA LEU A 39 12.59 -13.72 12.72
C LEU A 39 11.75 -13.38 11.47
N VAL A 40 10.59 -14.03 11.38
CA VAL A 40 9.57 -13.77 10.36
C VAL A 40 8.30 -13.30 11.04
N VAL A 41 7.82 -12.12 10.65
CA VAL A 41 6.53 -11.59 11.12
C VAL A 41 5.57 -11.58 9.95
N LYS A 42 4.37 -12.15 10.15
CA LYS A 42 3.29 -12.12 9.18
C LYS A 42 2.22 -11.16 9.69
N THR A 43 1.82 -10.18 8.88
CA THR A 43 0.71 -9.28 9.20
C THR A 43 -0.41 -9.43 8.19
N ARG A 44 -1.66 -9.26 8.63
CA ARG A 44 -2.83 -9.35 7.76
C ARG A 44 -3.46 -7.98 7.61
N VAL A 45 -4.01 -7.71 6.43
CA VAL A 45 -4.76 -6.48 6.15
C VAL A 45 -5.98 -6.35 7.05
N LYS A 46 -6.63 -7.47 7.39
CA LYS A 46 -7.84 -7.49 8.23
C LYS A 46 -7.61 -6.95 9.65
N ASP A 47 -6.39 -7.03 10.17
CA ASP A 47 -6.11 -6.66 11.56
C ASP A 47 -6.05 -5.13 11.72
N ASP A 48 -5.42 -4.46 10.75
CA ASP A 48 -5.43 -3.00 10.62
C ASP A 48 -5.24 -2.64 9.12
N PRO A 49 -6.34 -2.35 8.39
CA PRO A 49 -6.28 -2.04 6.96
C PRO A 49 -5.53 -0.76 6.65
N ARG A 50 -5.45 0.17 7.60
CA ARG A 50 -4.77 1.46 7.41
C ARG A 50 -3.26 1.27 7.48
N ARG A 51 -2.80 0.43 8.41
CA ARG A 51 -1.37 0.14 8.63
C ARG A 51 -0.85 -0.96 7.73
N PHE A 52 -1.65 -1.98 7.45
CA PHE A 52 -1.28 -3.11 6.59
C PHE A 52 -2.13 -3.10 5.32
N ASN A 53 -1.48 -2.91 4.19
CA ASN A 53 -2.11 -2.92 2.88
C ASN A 53 -1.49 -3.97 1.97
N THR A 54 -2.26 -4.42 0.98
CA THR A 54 -1.80 -5.31 -0.09
C THR A 54 -2.13 -4.65 -1.42
N PRO A 55 -1.15 -4.28 -2.25
CA PRO A 55 0.30 -4.42 -2.05
C PRO A 55 0.84 -3.53 -0.92
N HIS A 56 1.91 -3.99 -0.25
CA HIS A 56 2.53 -3.27 0.85
C HIS A 56 2.98 -1.86 0.44
N ARG A 57 2.69 -0.86 1.28
CA ARG A 57 3.10 0.53 1.11
C ARG A 57 4.62 0.62 0.96
N GLY A 58 5.08 1.37 -0.03
CA GLY A 58 6.52 1.48 -0.35
C GLY A 58 7.07 0.36 -1.22
N SER A 59 6.28 -0.67 -1.55
CA SER A 59 6.65 -1.62 -2.61
C SER A 59 6.57 -0.96 -3.99
N LYS A 60 7.38 -1.43 -4.95
CA LYS A 60 7.36 -0.92 -6.33
C LYS A 60 5.96 -0.99 -6.96
N ASN A 61 5.22 -2.07 -6.72
CA ASN A 61 3.86 -2.23 -7.23
C ASN A 61 2.89 -1.26 -6.59
N TRP A 62 3.01 -1.03 -5.27
CA TRP A 62 2.21 -0.02 -4.59
C TRP A 62 2.47 1.38 -5.19
N THR A 63 3.72 1.76 -5.40
CA THR A 63 4.07 3.06 -6.01
C THR A 63 3.49 3.20 -7.42
N LYS A 64 3.59 2.15 -8.25
CA LYS A 64 2.99 2.15 -9.60
C LYS A 64 1.48 2.40 -9.58
N ILE A 65 0.75 1.74 -8.67
CA ILE A 65 -0.70 1.94 -8.53
C ILE A 65 -1.00 3.34 -7.98
N TYR A 66 -0.26 3.76 -6.95
CA TYR A 66 -0.46 5.05 -6.30
C TYR A 66 -0.25 6.23 -7.26
N ASN A 67 0.73 6.13 -8.17
CA ASN A 67 0.99 7.15 -9.19
C ASN A 67 -0.21 7.40 -10.12
N LYS A 68 -1.07 6.39 -10.34
CA LYS A 68 -2.29 6.53 -11.15
C LYS A 68 -3.35 7.43 -10.51
N ARG A 69 -3.27 7.70 -9.20
CA ARG A 69 -4.22 8.56 -8.48
C ARG A 69 -4.39 9.92 -9.16
N THR A 70 -3.31 10.50 -9.66
CA THR A 70 -3.34 11.82 -10.31
C THR A 70 -4.19 11.85 -11.59
N SER A 71 -4.42 10.70 -12.24
CA SER A 71 -5.31 10.60 -13.40
C SER A 71 -6.76 10.96 -13.04
N VAL A 72 -7.23 10.52 -11.87
CA VAL A 72 -8.58 10.80 -11.39
C VAL A 72 -8.77 12.29 -11.12
N GLU A 73 -7.81 12.93 -10.45
CA GLU A 73 -7.85 14.37 -10.17
C GLU A 73 -7.87 15.20 -11.48
N ARG A 74 -7.07 14.80 -12.48
CA ARG A 74 -7.08 15.44 -13.80
C ARG A 74 -8.42 15.27 -14.51
N CYS A 75 -9.02 14.08 -14.44
CA CYS A 75 -10.34 13.82 -15.02
C CYS A 75 -11.40 14.71 -14.36
N PHE A 76 -11.42 14.76 -13.02
CA PHE A 76 -12.34 15.63 -12.28
C PHE A 76 -12.12 17.12 -12.60
N GLY A 77 -10.87 17.56 -12.71
CA GLY A 77 -10.56 18.92 -13.16
C GLY A 77 -11.15 19.20 -14.53
N ARG A 78 -10.96 18.29 -15.49
CA ARG A 78 -11.50 18.43 -16.84
C ARG A 78 -13.03 18.48 -16.86
N LEU A 79 -13.68 17.60 -16.11
CA LEU A 79 -15.14 17.57 -15.98
C LEU A 79 -15.69 18.88 -15.42
N LYS A 80 -15.05 19.41 -14.37
CA LYS A 80 -15.49 20.63 -13.68
C LYS A 80 -15.29 21.88 -14.53
N GLU A 81 -14.12 22.04 -15.15
CA GLU A 81 -13.76 23.27 -15.87
C GLU A 81 -14.28 23.31 -17.31
N TYR A 82 -14.18 22.19 -18.05
CA TYR A 82 -14.48 22.19 -19.49
C TYR A 82 -15.82 21.56 -19.86
N LEU A 83 -16.38 20.71 -19.01
CA LEU A 83 -17.65 20.00 -19.27
C LEU A 83 -18.79 20.52 -18.39
N SER A 84 -18.66 21.76 -17.89
CA SER A 84 -19.69 22.50 -17.16
C SER A 84 -20.30 21.75 -15.97
N LEU A 85 -19.57 20.81 -15.37
CA LEU A 85 -20.07 20.04 -14.22
C LEU A 85 -20.28 20.95 -12.98
N LYS A 86 -19.63 22.13 -12.95
CA LYS A 86 -19.91 23.20 -11.97
C LYS A 86 -21.18 24.01 -12.28
N ASN A 87 -21.49 24.22 -13.56
CA ASN A 87 -22.54 25.13 -14.03
C ASN A 87 -23.70 24.33 -14.65
N LEU A 88 -24.31 23.47 -13.84
CA LEU A 88 -25.46 22.68 -14.23
C LEU A 88 -26.74 23.53 -14.14
N ASN A 89 -27.37 23.78 -15.28
CA ASN A 89 -28.63 24.54 -15.35
C ASN A 89 -29.87 23.64 -15.16
N VAL A 90 -29.68 22.35 -14.88
CA VAL A 90 -30.76 21.38 -14.75
C VAL A 90 -31.33 21.43 -13.34
N ARG A 91 -32.64 21.71 -13.23
CA ARG A 91 -33.35 21.78 -11.95
C ARG A 91 -33.84 20.38 -11.53
N GLY A 92 -33.33 19.90 -10.39
CA GLY A 92 -33.73 18.64 -9.75
C GLY A 92 -32.67 17.54 -9.86
N PHE A 93 -32.27 16.97 -8.71
CA PHE A 93 -31.18 15.99 -8.59
C PHE A 93 -31.36 14.78 -9.51
N LYS A 94 -32.59 14.24 -9.61
CA LYS A 94 -32.89 13.07 -10.46
C LYS A 94 -32.61 13.28 -11.95
N LYS A 95 -32.50 14.53 -12.41
CA LYS A 95 -32.27 14.88 -13.83
C LYS A 95 -30.79 15.12 -14.15
N VAL A 96 -29.94 15.30 -13.14
CA VAL A 96 -28.49 15.43 -13.31
C VAL A 96 -27.93 14.00 -13.49
N LYS A 97 -27.38 13.73 -14.68
CA LYS A 97 -26.73 12.46 -15.02
C LYS A 97 -25.22 12.62 -15.04
#